data_AF-A0A7Y8HAV7-F1
#
_entry.id   AF-A0A7Y8HAV7-F1
#
_cell.length_a   1.000
_cell.length_b   1.000
_cell.length_c   1.000
_cell.angle_alpha   90.00
_cell.angle_beta   90.00
_cell.angle_gamma   90.00
#
_symmetry.space_group_name_H-M   'P 1'
#
loop_
_entity.id
_entity.type
_entity.pdbx_description
1 polymer ?
#
loop_
_entity_poly.entity_id
_entity_poly.type
_entity_poly.pdbx_seq_one_letter_code
_entity_poly.pdbx_strand_id
1 'polypeptide(L)'
;MRLLSKRLFSLAVAVLILGLPEASPAQTYKYVDENGSVYFVDSLDKIPPPYRKNTKVIQGIGRDEKVPQKPNPPIPEQSLIGRWEHQGVENGNSYTVIMTLRPKGVFDGNGYKKMGEKTFVWMFKGNWKLLDGDLALTYTWSSASEPKRGSTLLDTILEVNDQFLELKSGRTGEVYRYVRK
;
A
#
# COMPACT_ATOMS: atom_id res chain seq x y z
N MET A 1 21.72 -49.31 36.87
CA MET A 1 22.23 -47.97 36.51
C MET A 1 21.55 -47.31 35.28
N ARG A 2 20.42 -47.84 34.75
CA ARG A 2 19.66 -47.23 33.62
C ARG A 2 18.40 -46.45 34.02
N LEU A 3 18.02 -46.49 35.31
CA LEU A 3 16.82 -45.83 35.85
C LEU A 3 17.11 -44.43 36.41
N LEU A 4 18.32 -44.17 36.93
CA LEU A 4 18.70 -42.84 37.44
C LEU A 4 18.85 -41.81 36.30
N SER A 5 19.35 -42.21 35.14
CA SER A 5 19.55 -41.31 33.99
C SER A 5 18.24 -40.79 33.40
N LYS A 6 17.16 -41.59 33.44
CA LYS A 6 15.83 -41.17 32.95
C LYS A 6 15.19 -40.09 33.82
N ARG A 7 15.40 -40.12 35.15
CA ARG A 7 14.84 -39.12 36.09
C ARG A 7 15.58 -37.78 36.03
N LEU A 8 16.90 -37.81 35.83
CA LEU A 8 17.69 -36.60 35.61
C LEU A 8 17.35 -35.92 34.28
N PHE A 9 17.13 -36.71 33.23
CA PHE A 9 16.73 -36.17 31.93
C PHE A 9 15.32 -35.55 31.97
N SER A 10 14.36 -36.16 32.67
CA SER A 10 13.02 -35.58 32.81
C SER A 10 13.02 -34.26 33.59
N LEU A 11 13.88 -34.12 34.61
CA LEU A 11 13.98 -32.89 35.40
C LEU A 11 14.59 -31.75 34.58
N ALA A 12 15.62 -32.03 33.78
CA ALA A 12 16.25 -31.03 32.91
C ALA A 12 15.28 -30.48 31.85
N VAL A 13 14.43 -31.33 31.27
CA VAL A 13 13.39 -30.90 30.30
C VAL A 13 12.31 -30.06 30.98
N ALA A 14 11.91 -30.39 32.21
CA ALA A 14 10.91 -29.61 32.95
C ALA A 14 11.40 -28.20 33.29
N VAL A 15 12.67 -28.04 33.67
CA VAL A 15 13.27 -26.73 33.95
C VAL A 15 13.38 -25.88 32.67
N LEU A 16 13.65 -26.51 31.52
CA LEU A 16 13.75 -25.79 30.24
C LEU A 16 12.39 -25.24 29.76
N ILE A 17 11.29 -25.95 30.03
CA ILE A 17 9.94 -25.50 29.64
C ILE A 17 9.45 -24.35 30.52
N LEU A 18 9.82 -24.33 31.81
CA LEU A 18 9.43 -23.26 32.74
C LEU A 18 10.24 -21.96 32.57
N GLY A 19 11.36 -21.99 31.84
CA GLY A 19 12.21 -20.82 31.60
C GLY A 19 11.87 -20.04 30.32
N LEU A 20 10.84 -20.42 29.58
CA LEU A 20 10.45 -19.71 28.36
C LEU A 20 9.75 -18.38 28.74
N PRO A 21 10.28 -17.22 28.31
CA PRO A 21 9.61 -15.95 28.54
C PRO A 21 8.26 -15.97 27.83
N GLU A 22 7.19 -15.69 28.58
CA GLU A 22 5.86 -15.51 28.00
C GLU A 22 5.95 -14.38 26.98
N ALA A 23 5.81 -14.72 25.70
CA ALA A 23 5.69 -13.76 24.62
C ALA A 23 4.37 -13.00 24.84
N SER A 24 4.42 -11.91 25.61
CA SER A 24 3.28 -11.04 25.78
C SER A 24 2.92 -10.49 24.40
N PRO A 25 1.69 -10.74 23.90
CA PRO A 25 1.28 -10.21 22.61
C PRO A 25 1.24 -8.68 22.71
N ALA A 26 2.11 -8.01 21.95
CA ALA A 26 2.01 -6.57 21.78
C ALA A 26 0.69 -6.27 21.07
N GLN A 27 -0.26 -5.65 21.77
CA GLN A 27 -1.53 -5.22 21.20
C GLN A 27 -1.33 -3.89 20.49
N THR A 28 -1.53 -3.85 19.18
CA THR A 28 -1.54 -2.59 18.44
C THR A 28 -2.96 -2.06 18.38
N TYR A 29 -3.14 -0.78 18.66
CA TYR A 29 -4.42 -0.09 18.61
C TYR A 29 -4.45 0.87 17.43
N LYS A 30 -5.63 1.01 16.82
CA LYS A 30 -5.89 1.94 15.72
C LYS A 30 -6.98 2.93 16.13
N TYR A 31 -6.76 4.21 15.85
CA TYR A 31 -7.79 5.25 15.94
C TYR A 31 -7.78 6.18 14.72
N VAL A 32 -8.90 6.85 14.50
CA VAL A 32 -9.09 7.84 13.43
C VAL A 32 -9.41 9.17 14.09
N ASP A 33 -8.74 10.24 13.67
CA ASP A 33 -8.99 11.58 14.19
C ASP A 33 -10.17 12.27 13.46
N GLU A 34 -10.49 13.49 13.90
CA GLU A 34 -11.56 14.31 13.32
C GLU A 34 -11.33 14.70 11.84
N ASN A 35 -10.07 14.66 11.38
CA ASN A 35 -9.68 14.95 10.00
C ASN A 35 -9.66 13.69 9.11
N GLY A 36 -10.04 12.52 9.65
CA GLY A 36 -9.99 11.25 8.94
C GLY A 36 -8.60 10.61 8.87
N SER A 37 -7.61 11.15 9.57
CA SER A 37 -6.25 10.61 9.62
C SER A 37 -6.18 9.39 10.52
N VAL A 38 -5.49 8.35 10.07
CA VAL A 38 -5.38 7.05 10.75
C VAL A 38 -4.07 6.97 11.53
N TYR A 39 -4.16 6.64 12.82
CA TYR A 39 -3.00 6.48 13.71
C TYR A 39 -2.96 5.08 14.30
N PHE A 40 -1.73 4.56 14.47
CA PHE A 40 -1.44 3.28 15.10
C PHE A 40 -0.58 3.51 16.34
N VAL A 41 -0.96 2.91 17.47
CA VAL A 41 -0.22 3.03 18.72
C VAL A 41 -0.12 1.68 19.42
N ASP A 42 0.98 1.47 20.13
CA ASP A 42 1.26 0.17 20.79
C ASP A 42 0.53 0.01 22.13
N SER A 43 -0.17 1.04 22.59
CA SER A 43 -0.81 1.04 23.90
C SER A 43 -1.99 2.02 23.96
N LEU A 44 -3.04 1.64 24.70
CA LEU A 44 -4.31 2.37 24.77
C LEU A 44 -4.16 3.76 25.41
N ASP A 45 -3.20 3.92 26.32
CA ASP A 45 -2.88 5.17 27.01
C ASP A 45 -2.36 6.26 26.05
N LYS A 46 -1.71 5.87 24.95
CA LYS A 46 -1.23 6.79 23.90
C LYS A 46 -2.36 7.36 23.03
N ILE A 47 -3.59 6.88 23.19
CA ILE A 47 -4.74 7.35 22.43
C ILE A 47 -5.38 8.53 23.16
N PRO A 48 -5.58 9.68 22.52
CA PRO A 48 -6.24 10.81 23.16
C PRO A 48 -7.65 10.43 23.65
N PRO A 49 -8.10 10.94 24.82
CA PRO A 49 -9.39 10.60 25.43
C PRO A 49 -10.62 10.62 24.49
N PRO A 50 -10.79 11.60 23.57
CA PRO A 50 -11.96 11.60 22.69
C PRO A 50 -12.01 10.41 21.73
N TYR A 51 -10.86 9.84 21.38
CA TYR A 51 -10.77 8.77 20.39
C TYR A 51 -10.82 7.37 21.01
N ARG A 52 -10.63 7.22 22.33
CA ARG A 52 -10.64 5.93 23.04
C ARG A 52 -11.96 5.16 22.93
N LYS A 53 -13.08 5.85 22.69
CA LYS A 53 -14.40 5.21 22.54
C LYS A 53 -14.57 4.48 21.19
N ASN A 54 -13.76 4.85 20.19
CA ASN A 54 -13.83 4.31 18.83
C ASN A 54 -12.61 3.43 18.47
N THR A 55 -11.76 3.10 19.45
CA THR A 55 -10.56 2.30 19.21
C THR A 55 -10.89 0.85 19.00
N LYS A 56 -10.41 0.30 17.89
CA LYS A 56 -10.41 -1.14 17.66
C LYS A 56 -9.06 -1.71 18.10
N VAL A 57 -9.10 -2.67 19.02
CA VAL A 57 -7.92 -3.46 19.39
C VAL A 57 -7.60 -4.38 18.23
N ILE A 58 -6.43 -4.23 17.62
CA ILE A 58 -5.93 -5.21 16.64
C ILE A 58 -5.30 -6.31 17.48
N GLN A 59 -6.10 -7.28 17.91
CA GLN A 59 -5.55 -8.51 18.49
C GLN A 59 -4.69 -9.19 17.42
N GLY A 60 -3.57 -9.75 17.87
CA GLY A 60 -2.45 -10.21 17.06
C GLY A 60 -2.85 -10.97 15.79
N ILE A 61 -1.95 -10.87 14.80
CA ILE A 61 -2.00 -11.40 13.44
C ILE A 61 -2.34 -12.91 13.45
N GLY A 62 -3.61 -13.23 13.65
CA GLY A 62 -4.28 -14.41 13.15
C GLY A 62 -4.83 -14.04 11.78
N ARG A 63 -4.52 -14.85 10.78
CA ARG A 63 -5.16 -14.74 9.47
C ARG A 63 -6.68 -14.72 9.64
N ASP A 64 -7.31 -13.87 8.84
CA ASP A 64 -8.75 -13.72 8.63
C ASP A 64 -9.55 -12.91 9.66
N GLU A 65 -9.64 -11.61 9.38
CA GLU A 65 -10.96 -11.03 9.12
C GLU A 65 -10.78 -9.89 8.10
N LYS A 66 -11.08 -10.18 6.82
CA LYS A 66 -11.46 -9.14 5.87
C LYS A 66 -12.63 -8.42 6.53
N VAL A 67 -12.38 -7.22 7.08
CA VAL A 67 -13.44 -6.23 7.28
C VAL A 67 -14.24 -6.26 5.97
N PRO A 68 -15.56 -6.47 5.99
CA PRO A 68 -16.36 -6.31 4.79
C PRO A 68 -16.19 -4.86 4.37
N GLN A 69 -15.20 -4.59 3.52
CA GLN A 69 -15.24 -3.44 2.65
C GLN A 69 -16.54 -3.66 1.90
N LYS A 70 -17.51 -2.79 2.18
CA LYS A 70 -18.69 -2.63 1.34
C LYS A 70 -18.17 -2.69 -0.08
N PRO A 71 -18.54 -3.69 -0.91
CA PRO A 71 -17.91 -3.85 -2.21
C PRO A 71 -18.03 -2.52 -2.90
N ASN A 72 -16.90 -1.89 -3.19
CA ASN A 72 -16.91 -0.72 -4.04
C ASN A 72 -17.66 -1.15 -5.29
N PRO A 73 -18.64 -0.35 -5.75
CA PRO A 73 -19.38 -0.71 -6.96
C PRO A 73 -18.35 -1.02 -8.06
N PRO A 74 -18.60 -2.07 -8.87
CA PRO A 74 -17.64 -2.48 -9.89
C PRO A 74 -17.28 -1.27 -10.75
N ILE A 75 -16.00 -0.91 -10.73
CA ILE A 75 -15.49 0.25 -11.47
C ILE A 75 -15.55 -0.11 -12.96
N PRO A 76 -16.31 0.63 -13.78
CA PRO A 76 -16.33 0.37 -15.21
C PRO A 76 -14.95 0.66 -15.81
N GLU A 77 -14.40 -0.28 -16.59
CA GLU A 77 -13.12 -0.07 -17.30
C GLU A 77 -13.14 1.19 -18.17
N GLN A 78 -14.30 1.53 -18.72
CA GLN A 78 -14.48 2.72 -19.55
C GLN A 78 -14.24 4.03 -18.79
N SER A 79 -14.51 4.06 -17.47
CA SER A 79 -14.30 5.24 -16.64
C SER A 79 -12.81 5.54 -16.44
N LEU A 80 -11.94 4.54 -16.58
CA LEU A 80 -10.48 4.70 -16.49
C LEU A 80 -9.86 5.19 -17.79
N ILE A 81 -10.54 5.01 -18.93
CA ILE A 81 -9.99 5.40 -20.23
C ILE A 81 -9.90 6.92 -20.32
N GLY A 82 -8.72 7.42 -20.67
CA GLY A 82 -8.47 8.85 -20.80
C GLY A 82 -7.04 9.24 -20.48
N ARG A 83 -6.79 10.55 -20.58
CA ARG A 83 -5.54 11.18 -20.21
C ARG A 83 -5.64 11.71 -18.78
N TRP A 84 -4.73 11.26 -17.95
CA TRP A 84 -4.62 11.53 -16.52
C TRP A 84 -3.32 12.28 -16.25
N GLU A 85 -3.38 13.35 -15.49
CA GLU A 85 -2.23 14.17 -15.15
C GLU A 85 -2.11 14.36 -13.65
N HIS A 86 -0.95 14.06 -13.09
CA HIS A 86 -0.61 14.32 -11.70
C HIS A 86 0.62 15.22 -11.63
N GLN A 87 0.61 16.18 -10.72
CA GLN A 87 1.71 17.09 -10.45
C GLN A 87 2.08 17.02 -8.98
N GLY A 88 3.36 17.05 -8.67
CA GLY A 88 3.86 17.00 -7.30
C GLY A 88 5.24 17.60 -7.14
N VAL A 89 5.75 17.56 -5.92
CA VAL A 89 7.09 18.05 -5.56
C VAL A 89 7.79 17.00 -4.72
N GLU A 90 9.01 16.64 -5.10
CA GLU A 90 9.84 15.66 -4.39
C GLU A 90 11.24 16.22 -4.18
N ASN A 91 11.70 16.32 -2.94
CA ASN A 91 13.01 16.88 -2.58
C ASN A 91 13.24 18.27 -3.19
N GLY A 92 12.21 19.13 -3.17
CA GLY A 92 12.23 20.47 -3.74
C GLY A 92 12.14 20.53 -5.28
N ASN A 93 12.04 19.40 -5.96
CA ASN A 93 11.94 19.31 -7.42
C ASN A 93 10.49 19.05 -7.84
N SER A 94 9.93 19.90 -8.69
CA SER A 94 8.60 19.69 -9.26
C SER A 94 8.62 18.57 -10.30
N TYR A 95 7.59 17.74 -10.30
CA TYR A 95 7.38 16.73 -11.34
C TYR A 95 5.94 16.73 -11.85
N THR A 96 5.79 16.28 -13.10
CA THR A 96 4.50 16.06 -13.76
C THR A 96 4.51 14.67 -14.36
N VAL A 97 3.47 13.89 -14.10
CA VAL A 97 3.24 12.58 -14.72
C VAL A 97 1.96 12.65 -15.52
N ILE A 98 2.04 12.28 -16.79
CA ILE A 98 0.90 12.19 -17.71
C ILE A 98 0.77 10.74 -18.13
N MET A 99 -0.38 10.13 -17.89
CA MET A 99 -0.69 8.76 -18.23
C MET A 99 -1.95 8.70 -19.09
N THR A 100 -1.93 7.93 -20.17
CA THR A 100 -3.09 7.74 -21.06
C THR A 100 -3.49 6.27 -21.04
N LEU A 101 -4.63 5.95 -20.43
CA LEU A 101 -5.22 4.62 -20.46
C LEU A 101 -6.12 4.51 -21.70
N ARG A 102 -5.89 3.49 -22.53
CA ARG A 102 -6.61 3.26 -23.79
C ARG A 102 -7.48 2.00 -23.71
N PRO A 103 -8.48 1.86 -24.61
CA PRO A 103 -9.20 0.60 -24.76
C PRO A 103 -8.26 -0.58 -25.01
N LYS A 104 -8.72 -1.79 -24.68
CA LYS A 104 -7.96 -3.06 -24.81
C LYS A 104 -6.74 -3.15 -23.89
N GLY A 105 -6.75 -2.43 -22.76
CA GLY A 105 -5.74 -2.60 -21.73
C GLY A 105 -4.35 -2.08 -22.11
N VAL A 106 -4.23 -1.11 -23.01
CA VAL A 106 -2.94 -0.50 -23.38
C VAL A 106 -2.79 0.86 -22.72
N PHE A 107 -1.59 1.21 -22.26
CA PHE A 107 -1.30 2.56 -21.81
C PHE A 107 0.09 3.06 -22.19
N ASP A 108 0.21 4.38 -22.22
CA ASP A 108 1.45 5.11 -22.44
C ASP A 108 1.43 6.41 -21.63
N GLY A 109 2.61 6.98 -21.39
CA GLY A 109 2.72 8.22 -20.67
C GLY A 109 4.14 8.74 -20.57
N ASN A 110 4.24 9.96 -20.08
CA ASN A 110 5.48 10.69 -19.93
C ASN A 110 5.55 11.26 -18.51
N GLY A 111 6.74 11.25 -17.94
CA GLY A 111 7.05 11.98 -16.74
C GLY A 111 8.11 13.04 -17.01
N TYR A 112 7.96 14.17 -16.33
CA TYR A 112 8.84 15.32 -16.40
C TYR A 112 9.24 15.66 -14.96
N LYS A 113 10.54 15.81 -14.69
CA LYS A 113 11.04 16.24 -13.38
C LYS A 113 12.03 17.37 -13.58
N LYS A 114 11.71 18.53 -13.01
CA LYS A 114 12.56 19.72 -13.08
C LYS A 114 13.57 19.68 -11.94
N MET A 115 14.85 19.63 -12.28
CA MET A 115 15.98 19.58 -11.35
C MET A 115 16.87 20.81 -11.59
N GLY A 116 16.52 21.92 -10.94
CA GLY A 116 17.14 23.22 -11.22
C GLY A 116 16.86 23.69 -12.65
N GLU A 117 17.90 23.87 -13.44
CA GLU A 117 17.82 24.26 -14.87
C GLU A 117 17.59 23.06 -15.81
N LYS A 118 17.78 21.83 -15.32
CA LYS A 118 17.62 20.61 -16.13
C LYS A 118 16.22 20.05 -15.99
N THR A 119 15.68 19.51 -17.08
CA THR A 119 14.44 18.72 -17.06
C THR A 119 14.75 17.30 -17.46
N PHE A 120 14.51 16.37 -16.54
CA PHE A 120 14.55 14.94 -16.83
C PHE A 120 13.21 14.51 -17.40
N VAL A 121 13.24 13.78 -18.51
CA VAL A 121 12.05 13.23 -19.17
C VAL A 121 12.18 11.72 -19.23
N TRP A 122 11.14 11.02 -18.82
CA TRP A 122 11.04 9.57 -18.99
C TRP A 122 9.71 9.21 -19.62
N MET A 123 9.75 8.14 -20.41
CA MET A 123 8.55 7.59 -21.05
C MET A 123 8.23 6.25 -20.41
N PHE A 124 6.95 5.96 -20.27
CA PHE A 124 6.47 4.64 -19.85
C PHE A 124 5.38 4.16 -20.79
N LYS A 125 5.39 2.86 -21.06
CA LYS A 125 4.38 2.18 -21.86
C LYS A 125 4.16 0.79 -21.34
N GLY A 126 2.96 0.27 -21.55
CA GLY A 126 2.62 -1.02 -21.00
C GLY A 126 1.17 -1.42 -21.22
N ASN A 127 0.74 -2.36 -20.38
CA ASN A 127 -0.64 -2.83 -20.34
C ASN A 127 -1.25 -2.57 -18.96
N TRP A 128 -2.56 -2.35 -18.94
CA TRP A 128 -3.35 -2.18 -17.74
C TRP A 128 -4.53 -3.14 -17.72
N LYS A 129 -4.98 -3.53 -16.52
CA LYS A 129 -6.22 -4.30 -16.30
C LYS A 129 -6.73 -4.07 -14.89
N LEU A 130 -8.01 -4.35 -14.66
CA LEU A 130 -8.59 -4.40 -13.33
C LEU A 130 -8.48 -5.81 -12.76
N LEU A 131 -7.95 -5.95 -11.54
CA LEU A 131 -7.91 -7.19 -10.78
C LEU A 131 -8.53 -6.93 -9.41
N ASP A 132 -9.68 -7.54 -9.12
CA ASP A 132 -10.34 -7.43 -7.80
C ASP A 132 -10.55 -5.98 -7.30
N GLY A 133 -10.71 -5.02 -8.22
CA GLY A 133 -10.86 -3.59 -7.90
C GLY A 133 -9.55 -2.78 -7.91
N ASP A 134 -8.41 -3.44 -8.06
CA ASP A 134 -7.09 -2.80 -8.19
C ASP A 134 -6.72 -2.57 -9.66
N LEU A 135 -6.07 -1.43 -9.93
CA LEU A 135 -5.44 -1.12 -11.20
C LEU A 135 -4.07 -1.80 -11.29
N ALA A 136 -3.96 -2.82 -12.13
CA ALA A 136 -2.71 -3.51 -12.40
C ALA A 136 -2.02 -2.90 -13.62
N LEU A 137 -0.92 -2.17 -13.41
CA LEU A 137 -0.10 -1.59 -14.46
C LEU A 137 1.16 -2.43 -14.68
N THR A 138 1.32 -2.99 -15.87
CA THR A 138 2.56 -3.68 -16.26
C THR A 138 3.29 -2.83 -17.27
N TYR A 139 4.42 -2.25 -16.87
CA TYR A 139 5.11 -1.26 -17.69
C TYR A 139 6.60 -1.53 -17.89
N THR A 140 7.05 -0.97 -18.99
CA THR A 140 8.46 -0.71 -19.28
C THR A 140 8.63 0.80 -19.24
N TRP A 141 9.70 1.25 -18.60
CA TRP A 141 10.07 2.65 -18.58
C TRP A 141 11.41 2.82 -19.28
N SER A 142 11.54 3.90 -20.02
CA SER A 142 12.80 4.33 -20.64
C SER A 142 13.12 5.74 -20.16
N SER A 143 14.17 5.88 -19.36
CA SER A 143 15.03 7.05 -19.46
C SER A 143 15.76 6.93 -20.80
N ALA A 144 16.03 8.03 -21.51
CA ALA A 144 16.69 7.95 -22.81
C ALA A 144 17.90 6.99 -22.82
N SER A 145 17.98 6.23 -23.92
CA SER A 145 18.87 5.15 -24.38
C SER A 145 18.46 3.68 -24.17
N GLU A 146 17.89 3.21 -23.05
CA GLU A 146 17.46 1.79 -22.96
C GLU A 146 16.22 1.57 -22.05
N PRO A 147 15.16 0.89 -22.54
CA PRO A 147 14.01 0.53 -21.71
C PRO A 147 14.40 -0.54 -20.69
N LYS A 148 14.22 -0.25 -19.40
CA LYS A 148 14.35 -1.24 -18.32
C LYS A 148 13.07 -2.06 -18.24
N ARG A 149 13.23 -3.39 -18.27
CA ARG A 149 12.11 -4.34 -18.45
C ARG A 149 11.28 -4.52 -17.17
N GLY A 150 9.95 -4.42 -17.33
CA GLY A 150 8.95 -5.32 -16.75
C GLY A 150 8.64 -5.22 -15.26
N SER A 151 8.27 -4.04 -14.75
CA SER A 151 7.67 -3.95 -13.41
C SER A 151 6.15 -3.99 -13.51
N THR A 152 5.53 -4.74 -12.61
CA THR A 152 4.08 -4.70 -12.39
C THR A 152 3.81 -3.97 -11.08
N LEU A 153 2.91 -3.00 -11.14
CA LEU A 153 2.42 -2.24 -10.00
C LEU A 153 0.93 -2.55 -9.84
N LEU A 154 0.50 -2.78 -8.61
CA LEU A 154 -0.90 -2.96 -8.23
C LEU A 154 -1.28 -1.77 -7.38
N ASP A 155 -2.13 -0.89 -7.90
CA ASP A 155 -2.60 0.29 -7.19
C ASP A 155 -4.08 0.15 -6.89
N THR A 156 -4.47 0.44 -5.65
CA THR A 156 -5.87 0.38 -5.26
C THR A 156 -6.57 1.64 -5.74
N ILE A 157 -7.66 1.48 -6.48
CA ILE A 157 -8.49 2.60 -6.91
C ILE A 157 -9.36 3.04 -5.73
N LEU A 158 -9.15 4.26 -5.27
CA LEU A 158 -9.95 4.86 -4.20
C LEU A 158 -11.20 5.51 -4.76
N GLU A 159 -11.06 6.27 -5.85
CA GLU A 159 -12.15 6.97 -6.52
C GLU A 159 -11.82 7.22 -7.99
N VAL A 160 -12.82 7.15 -8.87
CA VAL A 160 -12.69 7.55 -10.27
C VAL A 160 -14.00 8.13 -10.80
N ASN A 161 -13.89 9.24 -11.53
CA ASN A 161 -15.00 9.86 -12.26
C ASN A 161 -14.46 10.64 -13.47
N ASP A 162 -15.31 11.46 -14.10
CA ASP A 162 -14.93 12.20 -15.31
C ASP A 162 -13.91 13.32 -15.09
N GLN A 163 -13.59 13.67 -13.84
CA GLN A 163 -12.68 14.75 -13.49
C GLN A 163 -11.37 14.24 -12.90
N PHE A 164 -11.39 13.17 -12.11
CA PHE A 164 -10.19 12.67 -11.44
C PHE A 164 -10.17 11.15 -11.27
N LEU A 165 -8.95 10.65 -11.09
CA LEU A 165 -8.61 9.28 -10.73
C LEU A 165 -7.72 9.34 -9.48
N GLU A 166 -8.17 8.74 -8.40
CA GLU A 166 -7.44 8.67 -7.14
C GLU A 166 -6.97 7.23 -6.87
N LEU A 167 -5.66 7.07 -6.72
CA LEU A 167 -4.99 5.78 -6.57
C LEU A 167 -4.19 5.77 -5.28
N LYS A 168 -4.22 4.65 -4.56
CA LYS A 168 -3.25 4.37 -3.51
C LYS A 168 -2.18 3.44 -4.06
N SER A 169 -0.92 3.87 -4.01
CA SER A 169 0.18 3.06 -4.53
C SER A 169 0.36 1.78 -3.71
N GLY A 170 0.38 0.62 -4.37
CA GLY A 170 0.73 -0.63 -3.70
C GLY A 170 2.19 -0.69 -3.24
N ARG A 171 3.07 0.11 -3.86
CA ARG A 171 4.51 0.14 -3.52
C ARG A 171 4.82 1.05 -2.34
N THR A 172 4.31 2.28 -2.35
CA THR A 172 4.66 3.30 -1.35
C THR A 172 3.56 3.52 -0.31
N GLY A 173 2.32 3.10 -0.62
CA GLY A 173 1.14 3.42 0.19
C GLY A 173 0.65 4.87 0.05
N GLU A 174 1.35 5.69 -0.72
CA GLU A 174 0.98 7.09 -0.99
C GLU A 174 -0.28 7.17 -1.84
N VAL A 175 -1.05 8.25 -1.66
CA VAL A 175 -2.26 8.52 -2.44
C VAL A 175 -1.94 9.57 -3.50
N TYR A 176 -2.19 9.21 -4.75
CA TYR A 176 -2.02 10.09 -5.90
C TYR A 176 -3.39 10.40 -6.51
N ARG A 177 -3.63 11.70 -6.71
CA ARG A 177 -4.80 12.18 -7.45
C ARG A 177 -4.36 12.71 -8.80
N TYR A 178 -4.89 12.09 -9.84
CA TYR A 178 -4.72 12.50 -11.22
C TYR A 178 -5.97 13.26 -11.68
N VAL A 179 -5.76 14.33 -12.44
CA VAL A 179 -6.82 15.13 -13.05
C VAL A 179 -6.96 14.74 -14.52
N ARG A 180 -8.20 14.64 -15.01
CA ARG A 180 -8.47 14.34 -16.41
C ARG A 180 -8.12 15.54 -17.29
N LYS A 181 -7.56 15.29 -18.46
CA LYS A 181 -7.16 16.31 -19.43
C LYS A 181 -7.78 16.10 -20.80
#